data_AF-A0A7Y3PS45-F1
#
_entry.id   AF-A0A7Y3PS45-F1
#
_cell.length_a   1.000
_cell.length_b   1.000
_cell.length_c   1.000
_cell.angle_alpha   90.00
_cell.angle_beta   90.00
_cell.angle_gamma   90.00
#
_symmetry.space_group_name_H-M   'P 1'
#
loop_
_entity.id
_entity.type
_entity.pdbx_description
1 polymer ?
#
loop_
_entity_poly.entity_id
_entity_poly.type
_entity_poly.pdbx_seq_one_letter_code
_entity_poly.pdbx_strand_id
1 'polypeptide(L)'
;MAHSFLLKLTSSGASPHIYRALVDGTRETFLTLDEDSASIQLTDSQGNSTGVMRMNLSDGNVKVNSSESTPELQSEADDFSLMAAHLASQWKRLGHAPTEIRKFFA
;
A
#
# COMPACT_ATOMS: atom_id res chain seq x y z
N MET A 1 3.03 -20.55 -8.31
CA MET A 1 4.02 -19.72 -7.58
C MET A 1 3.29 -19.17 -6.37
N ALA A 2 3.92 -19.21 -5.18
CA ALA A 2 3.30 -18.64 -3.98
C ALA A 2 3.34 -17.11 -4.10
N HIS A 3 2.20 -16.45 -3.94
CA HIS A 3 2.15 -14.99 -3.97
C HIS A 3 2.72 -14.44 -2.65
N SER A 4 3.48 -13.36 -2.68
CA SER A 4 4.13 -12.79 -1.50
C SER A 4 4.38 -11.30 -1.66
N PHE A 5 4.44 -10.60 -0.53
CA PHE A 5 4.87 -9.21 -0.52
C PHE A 5 5.68 -8.85 0.72
N LEU A 6 6.53 -7.85 0.56
CA LEU A 6 7.29 -7.19 1.62
C LEU A 6 7.04 -5.69 1.54
N LEU A 7 6.45 -5.10 2.59
CA LEU A 7 6.37 -3.66 2.80
C LEU A 7 7.47 -3.24 3.77
N LYS A 8 8.26 -2.25 3.41
CA LYS A 8 9.31 -1.68 4.26
C LYS A 8 9.18 -0.17 4.32
N LEU A 9 9.10 0.37 5.53
CA LEU A 9 9.08 1.80 5.76
C LEU A 9 10.41 2.42 5.29
N THR A 10 10.33 3.44 4.43
CA THR A 10 11.49 4.12 3.84
C THR A 10 11.95 5.32 4.67
N SER A 11 11.03 5.96 5.39
CA SER A 11 11.31 7.09 6.28
C SER A 11 10.50 6.95 7.56
N SER A 12 11.16 7.00 8.72
CA SER A 12 10.53 6.95 10.05
C SER A 12 10.18 8.36 10.57
N GLY A 13 9.88 9.28 9.66
CA GLY A 13 9.54 10.67 9.97
C GLY A 13 8.10 10.84 10.47
N ALA A 14 7.63 12.09 10.49
CA ALA A 14 6.22 12.38 10.68
C ALA A 14 5.41 11.93 9.44
N SER A 15 4.11 11.65 9.64
CA SER A 15 3.16 11.40 8.56
C SER A 15 3.29 12.47 7.48
N PRO A 16 3.22 12.11 6.18
CA PRO A 16 2.94 10.78 5.62
C PRO A 16 4.12 9.80 5.63
N HIS A 17 3.83 8.51 5.88
CA HIS A 17 4.80 7.41 5.93
C HIS A 17 4.89 6.69 4.58
N ILE A 18 6.08 6.69 3.96
CA ILE A 18 6.30 6.06 2.65
C ILE A 18 6.83 4.63 2.83
N TYR A 19 6.18 3.67 2.18
CA TYR A 19 6.53 2.26 2.16
C TYR A 19 6.99 1.86 0.77
N ARG A 20 8.11 1.14 0.73
CA ARG A 20 8.55 0.39 -0.44
C ARG A 20 7.96 -1.01 -0.35
N ALA A 21 7.22 -1.41 -1.37
CA ALA A 21 6.67 -2.74 -1.53
C ALA A 21 7.47 -3.55 -2.55
N LEU A 22 7.76 -4.81 -2.23
CA LEU A 22 8.30 -5.79 -3.18
C LEU A 22 7.33 -6.95 -3.26
N VAL A 23 6.67 -7.12 -4.40
CA VAL A 23 5.69 -8.17 -4.69
C VAL A 23 6.37 -9.29 -5.48
N ASP A 24 6.19 -10.52 -5.03
CA ASP A 24 6.73 -11.75 -5.63
C ASP A 24 8.24 -11.70 -5.91
N GLY A 25 8.97 -10.89 -5.15
CA GLY A 25 10.42 -10.67 -5.31
C GLY A 25 10.83 -9.97 -6.60
N THR A 26 9.89 -9.53 -7.44
CA THR A 26 10.17 -9.05 -8.81
C THR A 26 9.60 -7.69 -9.11
N ARG A 27 8.44 -7.33 -8.53
CA ARG A 27 7.78 -6.05 -8.79
C ARG A 27 7.93 -5.13 -7.60
N GLU A 28 8.34 -3.90 -7.87
CA GLU A 28 8.50 -2.87 -6.86
C GLU A 28 7.39 -1.82 -7.03
N THR A 29 6.75 -1.45 -5.93
CA THR A 29 5.78 -0.35 -5.89
C THR A 29 5.88 0.42 -4.58
N PHE A 30 5.25 1.59 -4.50
CA PHE A 30 5.32 2.45 -3.32
C PHE A 30 3.92 2.80 -2.83
N LEU A 31 3.77 2.80 -1.51
CA LEU A 31 2.53 3.17 -0.84
C LEU A 31 2.83 4.23 0.20
N THR A 32 1.91 5.17 0.36
CA THR A 32 1.95 6.14 1.44
C THR A 32 0.82 5.88 2.41
N LEU A 33 1.15 5.74 3.70
CA LEU A 33 0.19 5.77 4.81
C LEU A 33 0.16 7.19 5.36
N ASP A 34 -0.96 7.87 5.14
CA ASP A 34 -1.22 9.21 5.64
C ASP A 34 -2.21 9.11 6.81
N GLU A 35 -1.71 9.39 8.01
CA GLU A 35 -2.51 9.34 9.24
C GLU A 35 -3.46 10.55 9.34
N ASP A 36 -3.11 11.69 8.74
CA ASP A 36 -3.90 12.92 8.78
C ASP A 36 -5.14 12.81 7.89
N SER A 37 -4.97 12.25 6.69
CA SER A 37 -6.10 11.96 5.79
C SER A 37 -6.75 10.60 6.04
N ALA A 38 -6.25 9.85 7.02
CA ALA A 38 -6.66 8.48 7.33
C ALA A 38 -6.73 7.60 6.08
N SER A 39 -5.70 7.63 5.24
CA SER A 39 -5.70 6.93 3.95
C SER A 39 -4.37 6.25 3.61
N ILE A 40 -4.45 5.19 2.82
CA ILE A 40 -3.30 4.56 2.15
C ILE A 40 -3.43 4.83 0.67
N GLN A 41 -2.36 5.27 0.01
CA GLN A 41 -2.39 5.64 -1.41
C GLN A 41 -1.23 4.99 -2.15
N LEU A 42 -1.45 4.68 -3.42
CA LEU A 42 -0.36 4.33 -4.33
C LEU A 42 0.44 5.59 -4.67
N THR A 43 1.76 5.51 -4.57
CA THR A 43 2.65 6.65 -4.81
C THR A 43 3.83 6.27 -5.68
N ASP A 44 4.58 7.27 -6.12
CA ASP A 44 5.92 7.04 -6.66
C ASP A 44 6.96 6.88 -5.52
N SER A 45 8.22 6.68 -5.91
CA SER A 45 9.36 6.54 -4.99
C SER A 45 9.64 7.77 -4.12
N GLN A 46 9.08 8.94 -4.49
CA GLN A 46 9.22 10.19 -3.76
C GLN A 46 8.00 10.46 -2.85
N GLY A 47 7.00 9.58 -2.86
CA GLY A 47 5.77 9.74 -2.09
C GLY A 47 4.72 10.61 -2.77
N ASN A 48 4.89 10.99 -4.04
CA ASN A 48 3.86 11.72 -4.76
C ASN A 48 2.71 10.76 -5.09
N SER A 49 1.48 11.16 -4.74
CA SER A 49 0.29 10.38 -5.07
C SER A 49 0.13 10.25 -6.57
N THR A 50 0.00 9.01 -7.04
CA THR A 50 -0.34 8.75 -8.45
C THR A 50 -1.81 9.04 -8.73
N GLY A 51 -2.64 9.15 -7.68
CA GLY A 51 -4.09 9.34 -7.80
C GLY A 51 -4.84 8.12 -8.39
N VAL A 52 -4.14 7.01 -8.63
CA VAL A 52 -4.69 5.81 -9.27
C VAL A 52 -5.46 4.96 -8.27
N MET A 53 -4.90 4.75 -7.08
CA MET A 53 -5.49 3.89 -6.04
C MET A 53 -5.36 4.51 -4.66
N ARG A 54 -6.45 4.46 -3.90
CA ARG A 54 -6.51 4.89 -2.50
C ARG A 54 -7.40 3.98 -1.70
N MET A 55 -6.94 3.54 -0.54
CA MET A 55 -7.75 2.90 0.49
C MET A 55 -8.00 3.87 1.65
N ASN A 56 -9.22 3.93 2.14
CA ASN A 56 -9.54 4.67 3.36
C ASN A 56 -9.35 3.77 4.60
N LEU A 57 -8.67 4.26 5.63
CA LEU A 57 -8.39 3.50 6.85
C LEU A 57 -9.64 3.28 7.70
N SER A 58 -10.66 4.14 7.60
CA SER A 58 -11.86 4.04 8.45
C SER A 58 -12.76 2.87 8.06
N ASP A 59 -13.03 2.73 6.77
CA ASP A 59 -13.94 1.71 6.20
C ASP A 59 -13.22 0.59 5.45
N GLY A 60 -11.94 0.75 5.11
CA GLY A 60 -11.18 -0.21 4.30
C GLY A 60 -11.56 -0.19 2.82
N ASN A 61 -12.37 0.78 2.37
CA ASN A 61 -12.82 0.85 0.99
C ASN A 61 -11.68 1.33 0.09
N VAL A 62 -11.44 0.59 -0.99
CA VAL A 62 -10.49 0.93 -2.06
C VAL A 62 -11.22 1.68 -3.17
N LYS A 63 -10.71 2.86 -3.50
CA LYS A 63 -11.11 3.65 -4.67
C LYS A 63 -10.02 3.52 -5.72
N VAL A 64 -10.40 2.98 -6.88
CA VAL A 64 -9.56 2.91 -8.08
C VAL A 64 -10.10 3.92 -9.08
N ASN A 65 -9.25 4.82 -9.55
CA ASN A 65 -9.65 5.84 -10.52
C ASN A 65 -9.71 5.20 -11.92
N SER A 66 -10.92 4.89 -12.38
CA SER A 66 -11.18 3.98 -13.51
C SER A 66 -10.89 4.53 -14.90
N SER A 67 -10.37 5.76 -15.01
CA SER A 67 -10.15 6.44 -16.29
C SER A 67 -9.12 5.74 -17.20
N GLU A 68 -8.34 4.80 -16.66
CA GLU A 68 -7.27 4.10 -17.39
C GLU A 68 -7.33 2.57 -17.23
N SER A 69 -8.51 1.98 -17.03
CA SER A 69 -8.65 0.54 -16.70
C SER A 69 -8.03 -0.40 -17.76
N THR A 70 -6.77 -0.82 -17.57
CA THR A 70 -6.10 -1.90 -18.31
C THR A 70 -6.05 -3.20 -17.47
N PRO A 71 -5.87 -4.38 -18.09
CA PRO A 71 -5.70 -5.63 -17.34
C PRO A 71 -4.52 -5.62 -16.35
N GLU A 72 -3.47 -4.86 -16.67
CA GLU A 72 -2.30 -4.67 -15.79
C GLU A 72 -2.69 -3.89 -14.53
N LEU A 73 -3.47 -2.81 -14.69
CA LEU A 73 -4.00 -2.02 -13.58
C LEU A 73 -4.95 -2.81 -12.67
N GLN A 74 -5.65 -3.81 -13.19
CA GLN A 74 -6.47 -4.70 -12.35
C GLN A 74 -5.60 -5.59 -11.46
N SER A 75 -4.53 -6.20 -12.01
CA SER A 75 -3.59 -6.97 -11.20
C SER A 75 -2.93 -6.11 -10.12
N GLU A 76 -2.56 -4.87 -10.45
CA GLU A 76 -1.99 -3.94 -9.48
C GLU A 76 -3.01 -3.52 -8.40
N ALA A 77 -4.30 -3.45 -8.74
CA ALA A 77 -5.36 -3.11 -7.79
C ALA A 77 -5.58 -4.22 -6.75
N ASP A 78 -5.49 -5.48 -7.16
CA ASP A 78 -5.58 -6.63 -6.25
C ASP A 78 -4.37 -6.65 -5.30
N ASP A 79 -3.16 -6.49 -5.83
CA ASP A 79 -1.92 -6.41 -5.05
C ASP A 79 -1.98 -5.22 -4.06
N PHE A 80 -2.38 -4.04 -4.53
CA PHE A 80 -2.54 -2.85 -3.69
C PHE A 80 -3.55 -3.08 -2.58
N SER A 81 -4.73 -3.64 -2.89
CA SER A 81 -5.79 -3.88 -1.92
C SER A 81 -5.31 -4.80 -0.80
N LEU A 82 -4.58 -5.86 -1.16
CA LEU A 82 -4.02 -6.82 -0.21
C LEU A 82 -2.96 -6.17 0.69
N MET A 83 -2.02 -5.44 0.10
CA MET A 83 -0.96 -4.72 0.83
C MET A 83 -1.54 -3.65 1.75
N ALA A 84 -2.47 -2.83 1.25
CA ALA A 84 -3.11 -1.76 2.01
C ALA A 84 -3.93 -2.33 3.18
N ALA A 85 -4.69 -3.40 2.97
CA ALA A 85 -5.45 -4.06 4.04
C ALA A 85 -4.54 -4.57 5.16
N HIS A 86 -3.41 -5.21 4.80
CA HIS A 86 -2.45 -5.67 5.79
C HIS A 86 -1.75 -4.51 6.50
N LEU A 87 -1.39 -3.45 5.78
CA LEU A 87 -0.81 -2.24 6.37
C LEU A 87 -1.76 -1.58 7.36
N ALA A 88 -3.01 -1.36 6.98
CA ALA A 88 -4.03 -0.79 7.85
C ALA A 88 -4.29 -1.68 9.08
N SER A 89 -4.35 -3.00 8.90
CA SER A 89 -4.53 -3.94 10.02
C SER A 89 -3.36 -3.86 11.01
N GLN A 90 -2.12 -3.81 10.52
CA GLN A 90 -0.94 -3.68 11.37
C GLN A 90 -0.89 -2.33 12.09
N TRP A 91 -1.15 -1.24 11.36
CA TRP A 91 -1.20 0.10 11.94
C TRP A 91 -2.26 0.21 13.03
N LYS A 92 -3.50 -0.26 12.78
CA LYS A 92 -4.58 -0.31 13.79
C LYS A 92 -4.19 -1.11 15.03
N ARG A 93 -3.43 -2.20 14.85
CA ARG A 93 -3.02 -3.08 15.94
C ARG A 93 -1.88 -2.48 16.78
N LEU A 94 -0.91 -1.84 16.14
CA LEU A 94 0.28 -1.28 16.80
C LEU A 94 0.04 0.14 17.34
N GLY A 95 -0.91 0.87 16.77
CA GLY A 95 -1.16 2.29 17.08
C GLY A 95 -0.14 3.24 16.44
N HIS A 96 0.79 2.73 15.63
CA HIS A 96 1.78 3.52 14.89
C HIS A 96 2.13 2.85 13.56
N ALA A 97 2.78 3.59 12.66
CA ALA A 97 3.30 3.08 11.40
C ALA A 97 4.24 1.87 11.60
N PRO A 98 3.92 0.68 11.05
CA PRO A 98 4.82 -0.49 11.13
C PRO A 98 6.10 -0.26 10.33
N THR A 99 7.25 -0.72 10.82
CA THR A 99 8.52 -0.60 10.10
C THR A 99 8.62 -1.59 8.93
N GLU A 100 8.06 -2.80 9.09
CA GLU A 100 8.12 -3.86 8.10
C GLU A 100 6.88 -4.77 8.19
N ILE A 101 6.37 -5.22 7.04
CA ILE A 101 5.32 -6.24 6.93
C ILE A 101 5.71 -7.22 5.83
N ARG A 102 5.75 -8.51 6.15
CA ARG A 102 6.00 -9.59 5.19
C ARG A 102 4.86 -10.60 5.20
N LYS A 103 4.38 -11.00 4.03
CA LYS A 103 3.32 -12.01 3.85
C LYS A 103 3.65 -12.97 2.71
N PHE A 104 3.24 -14.22 2.89
CA PHE A 104 3.32 -15.30 1.92
C PHE A 104 1.94 -15.97 1.84
N PHE A 105 1.50 -16.27 0.64
CA PHE A 105 0.22 -16.90 0.31
C PHE A 105 0.53 -18.15 -0.53
N ALA A 106 0.11 -19.32 -0.02
CA ALA A 106 0.37 -20.63 -0.60
C ALA A 106 -0.88 -21.20 -1.26
#